data_AF-A0A4Y4M2I7-F1
#
_entry.id   AF-A0A4Y4M2I7-F1
#
_cell.length_a   1.000
_cell.length_b   1.000
_cell.length_c   1.000
_cell.angle_alpha   90.00
_cell.angle_beta   90.00
_cell.angle_gamma   90.00
#
_symmetry.space_group_name_H-M   'P 1'
#
loop_
_entity.id
_entity.type
_entity.pdbx_description
1 polymer ?
#
loop_
_entity_poly.entity_id
_entity_poly.type
_entity_poly.pdbx_seq_one_letter_code
_entity_poly.pdbx_strand_id
1 'polypeptide(L)'
;MNTFKLLFLLPLLCSGFSQAQRIDKEIISFQLLKEPVFPTELSNRNYTITVKSPYNITKDDVVRLSKEDYQRKVDNYQTNVENAKYEHQERLKDYDAEVKKLQEKYKLESAEYNKLSAVEKIAATNGAPVLRLPSRPILNIPPMPVYQQPDLRDALIVDNKILASQIDVSGFSKGGNYLDIVIEMERTNFQDNQGKTFANQPTRIIAKQGGAVKLDKTYFSDFTEVASVPTNEINLNAQEKRYLQRMMDRTRNIINENFGYQTINSTVTLSTVKNKGEYDDLEKAYIYVTTNLKKLQAKSDYAPNKVAMENMQKGIDLWKAVLTKVNYNDKKAVYNQKIGEYLYFNLIRLNIALGNYQEAEKYLNELQEHLVDIKLSYDANLELKRLEEKIYNN
;
A
#
# COMPACT_ATOMS: atom_id res chain seq x y z
N MET A 1 -11.99 -35.26 -89.58
CA MET A 1 -11.48 -35.39 -88.19
C MET A 1 -12.23 -34.40 -87.32
N ASN A 2 -13.10 -34.93 -86.46
CA ASN A 2 -14.03 -34.18 -85.61
C ASN A 2 -13.28 -33.41 -84.52
N THR A 3 -13.61 -32.13 -84.33
CA THR A 3 -13.27 -31.39 -83.11
C THR A 3 -14.56 -30.95 -82.41
N PHE A 4 -14.95 -31.76 -81.43
CA PHE A 4 -15.98 -31.43 -80.44
C PHE A 4 -15.46 -30.28 -79.57
N LYS A 5 -16.12 -29.12 -79.60
CA LYS A 5 -15.93 -28.06 -78.60
C LYS A 5 -16.75 -28.40 -77.36
N LEU A 6 -16.08 -28.89 -76.32
CA LEU A 6 -16.65 -29.10 -75.00
C LEU A 6 -16.71 -27.76 -74.26
N LEU A 7 -17.92 -27.26 -74.01
CA LEU A 7 -18.17 -26.02 -73.28
C LEU A 7 -18.19 -26.36 -71.77
N PHE A 8 -17.14 -26.03 -71.05
CA PHE A 8 -17.08 -26.18 -69.59
C PHE A 8 -17.72 -24.96 -68.91
N LEU A 9 -18.91 -25.16 -68.35
CA LEU A 9 -19.57 -24.23 -67.44
C LEU A 9 -18.88 -24.31 -66.07
N LEU A 10 -18.13 -23.27 -65.69
CA LEU A 10 -17.62 -23.10 -64.33
C LEU A 10 -18.75 -22.60 -63.42
N PRO A 11 -19.06 -23.27 -62.29
CA PRO A 11 -19.99 -22.73 -61.31
C PRO A 11 -19.31 -21.58 -60.55
N LEU A 12 -19.91 -20.38 -60.60
CA LEU A 12 -19.59 -19.28 -59.69
C LEU A 12 -19.91 -19.72 -58.25
N LEU A 13 -18.89 -20.11 -57.50
CA LEU A 13 -18.94 -20.12 -56.04
C LEU A 13 -18.91 -18.67 -55.56
N CYS A 14 -20.09 -18.06 -55.45
CA CYS A 14 -20.28 -16.84 -54.66
C CYS A 14 -20.05 -17.17 -53.18
N SER A 15 -18.79 -17.12 -52.75
CA SER A 15 -18.44 -17.04 -51.34
C SER A 15 -18.99 -15.73 -50.78
N GLY A 16 -20.09 -15.82 -50.04
CA GLY A 16 -20.62 -14.69 -49.28
C GLY A 16 -19.55 -14.20 -48.31
N PHE A 17 -18.98 -13.02 -48.59
CA PHE A 17 -18.14 -12.32 -47.64
C PHE A 17 -18.96 -12.07 -46.36
N SER A 18 -18.68 -12.84 -45.30
CA SER A 18 -19.11 -12.45 -43.96
C SER A 18 -18.40 -11.14 -43.62
N GLN A 19 -19.14 -10.03 -43.69
CA GLN A 19 -18.70 -8.72 -43.21
C GLN A 19 -18.62 -8.79 -41.69
N ALA A 20 -17.54 -9.37 -41.16
CA ALA A 20 -17.26 -9.29 -39.75
C ALA A 20 -16.85 -7.85 -39.42
N GLN A 21 -17.69 -7.13 -38.66
CA GLN A 21 -17.34 -5.81 -38.13
C GLN A 21 -16.07 -5.93 -37.29
N ARG A 22 -14.99 -5.27 -37.71
CA ARG A 22 -13.71 -5.29 -37.00
C ARG A 22 -13.69 -4.14 -36.01
N ILE A 23 -13.47 -4.47 -34.74
CA ILE A 23 -13.40 -3.52 -33.64
C ILE A 23 -11.97 -3.51 -33.14
N ASP A 24 -11.31 -2.37 -33.23
CA ASP A 24 -9.96 -2.14 -32.73
C ASP A 24 -10.04 -1.45 -31.35
N LYS A 25 -9.00 -1.58 -30.52
CA LYS A 25 -8.92 -0.99 -29.16
C LYS A 25 -7.66 -0.12 -29.05
N GLU A 26 -7.78 1.04 -28.41
CA GLU A 26 -6.67 1.95 -28.07
C GLU A 26 -6.71 2.25 -26.56
N ILE A 27 -5.53 2.30 -25.93
CA ILE A 27 -5.37 2.77 -24.55
C ILE A 27 -5.00 4.25 -24.61
N ILE A 28 -5.75 5.07 -23.88
CA ILE A 28 -5.58 6.52 -23.83
C ILE A 28 -5.22 6.91 -22.41
N SER A 29 -4.06 7.53 -22.24
CA SER A 29 -3.62 8.12 -20.98
C SER A 29 -4.00 9.60 -20.91
N PHE A 30 -4.46 10.05 -19.76
CA PHE A 30 -4.85 11.43 -19.52
C PHE A 30 -4.70 11.79 -18.04
N GLN A 31 -4.81 13.09 -17.73
CA GLN A 31 -4.66 13.61 -16.38
C GLN A 31 -5.95 14.27 -15.90
N LEU A 32 -6.35 13.96 -14.67
CA LEU A 32 -7.46 14.59 -13.98
C LEU A 32 -6.96 15.30 -12.73
N LEU A 33 -7.63 16.39 -12.39
CA LEU A 33 -7.46 17.02 -11.11
C LEU A 33 -8.44 16.37 -10.12
N LYS A 34 -7.92 15.75 -9.06
CA LYS A 34 -8.72 15.38 -7.89
C LYS A 34 -8.88 16.60 -7.03
N GLU A 35 -10.13 17.03 -6.87
CA GLU A 35 -10.45 18.08 -5.93
C GLU A 35 -10.38 17.56 -4.48
N PRO A 36 -9.90 18.39 -3.55
CA PRO A 36 -9.91 18.06 -2.14
C PRO A 36 -11.33 18.10 -1.57
N VAL A 37 -11.52 17.48 -0.40
CA VAL A 37 -12.79 17.56 0.37
C VAL A 37 -13.19 19.02 0.65
N PHE A 38 -12.20 19.88 0.93
CA PHE A 38 -12.39 21.30 1.19
C PHE A 38 -11.72 22.13 0.08
N PRO A 39 -12.44 22.42 -1.03
CA PRO A 39 -11.89 23.21 -2.13
C PRO A 39 -11.55 24.64 -1.69
N THR A 40 -10.52 25.20 -2.34
CA THR A 40 -10.03 26.57 -2.15
C THR A 40 -9.83 27.25 -3.50
N GLU A 41 -10.33 28.48 -3.63
CA GLU A 41 -10.10 29.30 -4.82
C GLU A 41 -8.62 29.55 -5.06
N LEU A 42 -8.22 29.59 -6.34
CA LEU A 42 -6.81 29.70 -6.75
C LEU A 42 -6.06 30.87 -6.10
N SER A 43 -6.71 32.02 -5.95
CA SER A 43 -6.17 33.23 -5.33
C SER A 43 -5.76 33.05 -3.86
N ASN A 44 -6.40 32.10 -3.16
CA ASN A 44 -6.24 31.85 -1.74
C ASN A 44 -5.42 30.59 -1.44
N ARG A 45 -4.75 30.00 -2.44
CA ARG A 45 -3.96 28.76 -2.28
C ARG A 45 -2.57 29.01 -1.73
N ASN A 46 -2.57 29.47 -0.49
CA ASN A 46 -1.37 29.72 0.29
C ASN A 46 -1.52 29.00 1.64
N TYR A 47 -0.42 28.47 2.17
CA TYR A 47 -0.48 27.66 3.38
C TYR A 47 0.74 27.83 4.29
N THR A 48 0.49 27.62 5.59
CA THR A 48 1.51 27.52 6.63
C THR A 48 1.29 26.23 7.42
N ILE A 49 2.41 25.57 7.79
CA ILE A 49 2.39 24.37 8.61
C ILE A 49 3.22 24.60 9.87
N THR A 50 2.63 24.26 11.00
CA THR A 50 3.30 24.23 12.30
C THR A 50 3.28 22.80 12.82
N VAL A 51 4.45 22.20 13.03
CA VAL A 51 4.57 20.90 13.69
C VAL A 51 5.01 21.11 15.13
N LYS A 52 4.31 20.47 16.07
CA LYS A 52 4.67 20.38 17.48
C LYS A 52 4.92 18.92 17.80
N SER A 53 6.18 18.55 18.00
CA SER A 53 6.56 17.21 18.46
C SER A 53 7.42 17.30 19.72
N PRO A 54 7.44 16.24 20.56
CA PRO A 54 8.31 16.16 21.73
C PRO A 54 9.79 15.92 21.35
N TYR A 55 10.07 15.64 20.08
CA TYR A 55 11.41 15.38 19.58
C TYR A 55 12.06 16.70 19.17
N ASN A 56 12.75 17.33 20.11
CA ASN A 56 13.67 18.43 19.83
C ASN A 56 15.09 18.03 20.21
N ILE A 57 15.51 16.85 19.73
CA ILE A 57 16.82 16.28 20.03
C ILE A 57 17.78 16.72 18.93
N THR A 58 18.81 17.48 19.32
CA THR A 58 19.87 17.91 18.41
C THR A 58 20.99 16.87 18.32
N LYS A 59 21.90 17.03 17.35
CA LYS A 59 23.13 16.21 17.28
C LYS A 59 23.93 16.27 18.58
N ASP A 60 24.00 17.46 19.19
CA ASP A 60 24.76 17.68 20.42
C ASP A 60 24.10 16.98 21.61
N ASP A 61 22.77 16.92 21.66
CA ASP A 61 22.03 16.16 22.68
C ASP A 61 22.31 14.66 22.60
N VAL A 62 22.41 14.09 21.39
CA VAL A 62 22.74 12.67 21.20
C VAL A 62 24.12 12.36 21.76
N VAL A 63 25.11 13.22 21.45
CA VAL A 63 26.48 13.06 21.96
C VAL A 63 26.52 13.21 23.47
N ARG A 64 25.79 14.19 24.03
CA ARG A 64 25.69 14.41 25.48
C ARG A 64 25.07 13.20 26.20
N LEU A 65 23.92 12.71 25.74
CA LEU A 65 23.25 11.54 26.32
C LEU A 65 24.11 10.28 26.23
N SER A 66 24.86 10.10 25.13
CA SER A 66 25.80 8.98 24.98
C SER A 66 26.95 9.04 26.00
N LYS A 67 27.48 10.24 26.29
CA LYS A 67 28.49 10.44 27.34
C LYS A 67 27.93 10.19 28.74
N GLU A 68 26.71 10.64 29.02
CA GLU A 68 26.02 10.38 30.28
C GLU A 68 25.77 8.87 30.49
N ASP A 69 25.32 8.15 29.46
CA ASP A 69 25.14 6.70 29.53
C ASP A 69 26.46 5.95 29.75
N TYR A 70 27.52 6.38 29.06
CA TYR A 70 28.85 5.86 29.28
C TYR A 70 29.32 6.08 30.73
N GLN A 71 29.14 7.29 31.26
CA GLN A 71 29.51 7.61 32.64
C GLN A 71 28.75 6.72 33.64
N ARG A 72 27.44 6.54 33.46
CA ARG A 72 26.66 5.61 34.29
C ARG A 72 27.18 4.17 34.23
N LYS A 73 27.61 3.69 33.06
CA LYS A 73 28.21 2.35 32.92
C LYS A 73 29.54 2.25 33.65
N VAL A 74 30.36 3.29 33.60
CA VAL A 74 31.63 3.37 34.34
C VAL A 74 31.36 3.38 35.85
N ASP A 75 30.43 4.21 36.31
CA ASP A 75 30.08 4.34 37.74
C ASP A 75 29.53 3.01 38.30
N ASN A 76 28.74 2.28 37.51
CA ASN A 76 28.16 0.99 37.89
C ASN A 76 29.10 -0.21 37.64
N TYR A 77 30.26 -0.01 37.00
CA TYR A 77 31.12 -1.12 36.58
C TYR A 77 31.60 -1.95 37.78
N GLN A 78 32.07 -1.29 38.84
CA GLN A 78 32.57 -1.98 40.02
C GLN A 78 31.48 -2.83 40.69
N THR A 79 30.27 -2.28 40.80
CA THR A 79 29.10 -2.99 41.33
C THR A 79 28.76 -4.22 40.49
N ASN A 80 28.80 -4.10 39.16
CA ASN A 80 28.55 -5.23 38.26
C ASN A 80 29.62 -6.33 38.36
N VAL A 81 30.89 -5.95 38.55
CA VAL A 81 32.00 -6.89 38.77
C VAL A 81 31.81 -7.66 40.09
N GLU A 82 31.46 -6.97 41.17
CA GLU A 82 31.22 -7.63 42.47
C GLU A 82 29.98 -8.52 42.43
N ASN A 83 28.90 -8.10 41.77
CA ASN A 83 27.72 -8.94 41.55
C ASN A 83 28.06 -10.21 40.75
N ALA A 84 28.86 -10.09 39.68
CA ALA A 84 29.28 -11.24 38.89
C ALA A 84 30.12 -12.25 39.68
N LYS A 85 30.99 -11.77 40.59
CA LYS A 85 31.75 -12.63 41.51
C LYS A 85 30.84 -13.31 42.52
N TYR A 86 29.90 -12.57 43.11
CA TYR A 86 28.94 -13.11 44.07
C TYR A 86 28.07 -14.20 43.45
N GLU A 87 27.49 -13.95 42.27
CA GLU A 87 26.70 -14.95 41.54
C GLU A 87 27.53 -16.18 41.16
N HIS A 88 28.81 -16.00 40.80
CA HIS A 88 29.69 -17.13 40.52
C HIS A 88 29.97 -17.97 41.76
N GLN A 89 30.15 -17.33 42.92
CA GLN A 89 30.34 -18.03 44.19
C GLN A 89 29.10 -18.85 44.58
N GLU A 90 27.89 -18.30 44.40
CA GLU A 90 26.65 -19.03 44.64
C GLU A 90 26.52 -20.22 43.67
N ARG A 91 26.78 -20.00 42.36
CA ARG A 91 26.77 -21.10 41.37
C ARG A 91 27.79 -22.19 41.69
N LEU A 92 28.96 -21.86 42.25
CA LEU A 92 29.95 -22.84 42.68
C LEU A 92 29.45 -23.68 43.87
N LYS A 93 28.76 -23.07 44.83
CA LYS A 93 28.16 -23.81 45.95
C LYS A 93 27.09 -24.78 45.46
N ASP A 94 26.22 -24.31 44.56
CA ASP A 94 25.18 -25.14 43.96
C ASP A 94 25.79 -26.30 43.16
N TYR A 95 26.83 -26.02 42.39
CA TYR A 95 27.61 -27.03 41.67
C TYR A 95 28.21 -28.08 42.60
N ASP A 96 28.87 -27.66 43.68
CA ASP A 96 29.50 -28.58 44.64
C ASP A 96 28.45 -29.45 45.34
N ALA A 97 27.28 -28.88 45.68
CA ALA A 97 26.15 -29.62 46.25
C ALA A 97 25.57 -30.64 45.26
N GLU A 98 25.41 -30.26 43.99
CA GLU A 98 24.91 -31.15 42.93
C GLU A 98 25.90 -32.29 42.63
N VAL A 99 27.20 -31.99 42.54
CA VAL A 99 28.25 -33.00 42.38
C VAL A 99 28.21 -34.01 43.52
N LYS A 100 28.10 -33.55 44.77
CA LYS A 100 28.01 -34.45 45.94
C LYS A 100 26.77 -35.35 45.87
N LYS A 101 25.61 -34.78 45.51
CA LYS A 101 24.35 -35.52 45.34
C LYS A 101 24.47 -36.58 44.23
N LEU A 102 25.08 -36.24 43.10
CA LEU A 102 25.29 -37.16 41.98
C LEU A 102 26.29 -38.27 42.33
N GLN A 103 27.35 -37.96 43.08
CA GLN A 103 28.32 -38.95 43.58
C GLN A 103 27.68 -39.93 44.58
N GLU A 104 26.88 -39.43 45.52
CA GLU A 104 26.14 -40.27 46.48
C GLU A 104 25.13 -41.18 45.77
N LYS A 105 24.35 -40.62 44.84
CA LYS A 105 23.42 -41.38 44.01
C LYS A 105 24.14 -42.48 43.21
N TYR A 106 25.22 -42.14 42.52
CA TYR A 106 26.03 -43.10 41.77
C TYR A 106 26.58 -44.22 42.65
N LYS A 107 27.05 -43.90 43.87
CA LYS A 107 27.55 -44.88 44.82
C LYS A 107 26.46 -45.87 45.27
N LEU A 108 25.26 -45.38 45.55
CA LEU A 108 24.11 -46.21 45.93
C LEU A 108 23.67 -47.10 44.75
N GLU A 109 23.47 -46.51 43.57
CA GLU A 109 23.06 -47.23 42.37
C GLU A 109 24.11 -48.28 41.96
N SER A 110 25.40 -47.98 42.09
CA SER A 110 26.48 -48.93 41.82
C SER A 110 26.52 -50.07 42.84
N ALA A 111 26.25 -49.79 44.12
CA ALA A 111 26.20 -50.80 45.17
C ALA A 111 25.00 -51.75 44.98
N GLU A 112 23.85 -51.24 44.56
CA GLU A 112 22.67 -52.04 44.22
C GLU A 112 22.89 -52.85 42.94
N TYR A 113 23.42 -52.22 41.88
CA TYR A 113 23.76 -52.89 40.63
C TYR A 113 24.78 -54.02 40.86
N ASN A 114 25.77 -53.83 41.73
CA ASN A 114 26.76 -54.85 42.04
C ASN A 114 26.19 -56.10 42.73
N LYS A 115 25.08 -55.97 43.46
CA LYS A 115 24.37 -57.09 44.12
C LYS A 115 23.55 -57.95 43.15
N LEU A 116 23.22 -57.44 41.96
CA LEU A 116 22.46 -58.19 40.95
C LEU A 116 23.28 -59.33 40.34
N SER A 117 22.61 -60.46 40.04
CA SER A 117 23.21 -61.59 39.33
C SER A 117 23.51 -61.26 37.87
N ALA A 118 24.32 -62.09 37.20
CA ALA A 118 24.72 -61.87 35.81
C ALA A 118 23.51 -61.81 34.84
N VAL A 119 22.46 -62.60 35.10
CA VAL A 119 21.23 -62.60 34.28
C VAL A 119 20.41 -61.32 34.54
N GLU A 120 20.32 -60.88 35.80
CA GLU A 120 19.61 -59.65 36.18
C GLU A 120 20.32 -58.38 35.67
N LYS A 121 21.65 -58.38 35.61
CA LYS A 121 22.45 -57.29 35.01
C LYS A 121 22.21 -57.15 33.50
N ILE A 122 22.03 -58.27 32.78
CA ILE A 122 21.72 -58.26 31.33
C ILE A 122 20.27 -57.84 31.07
N ALA A 123 19.34 -58.17 31.98
CA ALA A 123 17.94 -57.78 31.88
C ALA A 123 17.64 -56.33 32.35
N ALA A 124 18.60 -55.67 33.02
CA ALA A 124 18.44 -54.30 33.50
C ALA A 124 18.39 -53.29 32.33
N THR A 125 17.28 -52.57 32.21
CA THR A 125 16.99 -51.66 31.09
C THR A 125 17.93 -50.46 30.99
N ASN A 126 18.60 -50.10 32.08
CA ASN A 126 19.42 -48.88 32.20
C ASN A 126 20.94 -49.15 32.17
N GLY A 127 21.40 -50.39 31.98
CA GLY A 127 22.82 -50.75 31.95
C GLY A 127 23.57 -50.47 33.28
N ALA A 128 24.90 -50.51 33.24
CA ALA A 128 25.72 -50.16 34.40
C ALA A 128 25.60 -48.65 34.71
N PRO A 129 25.48 -48.25 35.98
CA PRO A 129 25.41 -46.83 36.34
C PRO A 129 26.68 -46.11 35.86
N VAL A 130 26.52 -44.85 35.42
CA VAL A 130 27.63 -43.98 34.98
C VAL A 130 27.50 -42.63 35.66
N LEU A 131 28.59 -42.16 36.28
CA LEU A 131 28.65 -40.83 36.88
C LEU A 131 28.79 -39.78 35.78
N ARG A 132 27.77 -38.94 35.60
CA ARG A 132 27.82 -37.76 34.71
C ARG A 132 27.77 -36.50 35.57
N LEU A 133 28.88 -35.78 35.62
CA LEU A 133 28.97 -34.53 36.36
C LEU A 133 28.62 -33.34 35.45
N PRO A 134 27.92 -32.31 35.97
CA PRO A 134 27.74 -31.06 35.24
C PRO A 134 29.09 -30.36 35.01
N SER A 135 29.12 -29.40 34.10
CA SER A 135 30.31 -28.56 33.87
C SER A 135 30.49 -27.57 35.02
N ARG A 136 31.74 -27.33 35.40
CA ARG A 136 32.05 -26.37 36.47
C ARG A 136 31.71 -24.95 36.00
N PRO A 137 30.99 -24.14 36.81
CA PRO A 137 30.70 -22.75 36.49
C PRO A 137 31.98 -21.92 36.28
N ILE A 138 32.02 -21.13 35.20
CA ILE A 138 33.11 -20.22 34.86
C ILE A 138 32.73 -18.80 35.31
N LEU A 139 33.69 -18.06 35.86
CA LEU A 139 33.51 -16.65 36.20
C LEU A 139 33.52 -15.82 34.92
N ASN A 140 32.42 -15.13 34.63
CA ASN A 140 32.32 -14.22 33.50
C ASN A 140 32.28 -12.77 34.02
N ILE A 141 33.40 -12.07 33.93
CA ILE A 141 33.50 -10.67 34.36
C ILE A 141 33.05 -9.79 33.19
N PRO A 142 32.13 -8.83 33.40
CA PRO A 142 31.76 -7.91 32.34
C PRO A 142 32.99 -7.12 31.86
N PRO A 143 33.15 -6.92 30.55
CA PRO A 143 34.26 -6.13 30.03
C PRO A 143 34.16 -4.69 30.51
N MET A 144 35.31 -4.02 30.65
CA MET A 144 35.36 -2.60 31.02
C MET A 144 34.60 -1.76 29.97
N PRO A 145 33.73 -0.83 30.37
CA PRO A 145 33.04 0.04 29.43
C PRO A 145 34.05 0.87 28.61
N VAL A 146 33.94 0.80 27.29
CA VAL A 146 34.71 1.64 26.36
C VAL A 146 33.75 2.64 25.71
N TYR A 147 34.11 3.92 25.70
CA TYR A 147 33.29 4.92 25.02
C TYR A 147 33.37 4.70 23.52
N GLN A 148 32.20 4.60 22.90
CA GLN A 148 32.05 4.56 21.45
C GLN A 148 31.20 5.74 21.04
N GLN A 149 31.70 6.52 20.07
CA GLN A 149 30.94 7.64 19.54
C GLN A 149 29.64 7.11 18.91
N PRO A 150 28.48 7.69 19.24
CA PRO A 150 27.21 7.18 18.73
C PRO A 150 27.11 7.39 17.21
N ASP A 151 26.57 6.40 16.50
CA ASP A 151 26.24 6.58 15.08
C ASP A 151 25.04 7.54 14.96
N LEU A 152 25.29 8.70 14.36
CA LEU A 152 24.26 9.73 14.17
C LEU A 152 23.25 9.37 13.06
N ARG A 153 23.51 8.34 12.24
CA ARG A 153 22.58 7.90 11.18
C ARG A 153 21.30 7.33 11.75
N ASP A 154 21.41 6.56 12.84
CA ASP A 154 20.30 5.89 13.52
C ASP A 154 19.75 6.70 14.70
N ALA A 155 20.39 7.83 15.02
CA ALA A 155 19.91 8.72 16.06
C ALA A 155 18.60 9.43 15.65
N LEU A 156 17.69 9.56 16.62
CA LEU A 156 16.43 10.30 16.48
C LEU A 156 16.70 11.81 16.62
N ILE A 157 17.35 12.37 15.61
CA ILE A 157 17.55 13.82 15.49
C ILE A 157 16.36 14.38 14.74
N VAL A 158 15.58 15.21 15.43
CA VAL A 158 14.32 15.74 14.90
C VAL A 158 14.24 17.22 15.21
N ASP A 159 13.92 18.01 14.19
CA ASP A 159 13.61 19.43 14.29
C ASP A 159 12.20 19.63 13.73
N ASN A 160 11.33 20.24 14.53
CA ASN A 160 9.95 20.54 14.16
C ASN A 160 9.85 21.36 12.86
N LYS A 161 10.81 22.24 12.57
CA LYS A 161 10.87 23.00 11.31
C LYS A 161 11.18 22.10 10.13
N ILE A 162 12.06 21.13 10.31
CA ILE A 162 12.38 20.15 9.26
C ILE A 162 11.18 19.25 9.03
N LEU A 163 10.50 18.76 10.08
CA LEU A 163 9.26 18.00 9.94
C LEU A 163 8.19 18.80 9.19
N ALA A 164 7.96 20.07 9.55
CA ALA A 164 7.02 20.93 8.84
C ALA A 164 7.41 21.12 7.37
N SER A 165 8.71 21.23 7.06
CA SER A 165 9.20 21.43 5.69
C SER A 165 8.94 20.24 4.76
N GLN A 166 8.83 19.02 5.33
CA GLN A 166 8.56 17.77 4.61
C GLN A 166 7.10 17.61 4.18
N ILE A 167 6.19 18.44 4.70
CA ILE A 167 4.78 18.38 4.34
C ILE A 167 4.49 19.43 3.27
N ASP A 168 4.12 18.94 2.09
CA ASP A 168 3.63 19.72 0.97
C ASP A 168 2.13 19.55 0.79
N VAL A 169 1.44 20.66 0.53
CA VAL A 169 0.02 20.68 0.16
C VAL A 169 -0.07 20.90 -1.35
N SER A 170 -0.49 19.87 -2.06
CA SER A 170 -0.55 19.84 -3.53
C SER A 170 -1.45 20.96 -4.04
N GLY A 171 -0.96 21.73 -5.01
CA GLY A 171 -1.69 22.86 -5.59
C GLY A 171 -1.71 24.13 -4.74
N PHE A 172 -0.96 24.19 -3.63
CA PHE A 172 -0.78 25.38 -2.81
C PHE A 172 0.66 25.88 -2.84
N SER A 173 0.82 27.18 -2.63
CA SER A 173 2.12 27.84 -2.45
C SER A 173 2.44 27.99 -0.95
N LYS A 174 3.71 27.76 -0.58
CA LYS A 174 4.17 27.97 0.80
C LYS A 174 4.17 29.45 1.14
N GLY A 175 3.75 29.78 2.37
CA GLY A 175 3.61 31.15 2.87
C GLY A 175 2.16 31.59 2.89
N GLY A 176 1.82 32.63 3.67
CA GLY A 176 0.44 33.04 3.92
C GLY A 176 -0.29 32.17 4.95
N ASN A 177 -1.48 32.58 5.37
CA ASN A 177 -2.24 31.97 6.47
C ASN A 177 -3.68 31.61 6.09
N TYR A 178 -3.98 31.51 4.79
CA TYR A 178 -5.32 31.12 4.36
C TYR A 178 -5.62 29.67 4.75
N LEU A 179 -4.68 28.76 4.49
CA LEU A 179 -4.67 27.42 5.06
C LEU A 179 -3.59 27.33 6.16
N ASP A 180 -4.02 27.35 7.41
CA ASP A 180 -3.16 27.19 8.59
C ASP A 180 -3.32 25.79 9.17
N ILE A 181 -2.25 24.99 9.14
CA ILE A 181 -2.25 23.61 9.59
C ILE A 181 -1.32 23.47 10.79
N VAL A 182 -1.87 23.02 11.91
CA VAL A 182 -1.14 22.66 13.13
C VAL A 182 -1.19 21.15 13.30
N ILE A 183 -0.02 20.54 13.43
CA ILE A 183 0.15 19.11 13.63
C ILE A 183 0.78 18.91 15.01
N GLU A 184 0.07 18.26 15.90
CA GLU A 184 0.52 17.97 17.26
C GLU A 184 0.77 16.47 17.36
N MET A 185 2.03 16.09 17.47
CA MET A 185 2.46 14.70 17.54
C MET A 185 2.82 14.36 18.98
N GLU A 186 2.32 13.25 19.48
CA GLU A 186 2.80 12.68 20.73
C GLU A 186 4.09 11.88 20.53
N ARG A 187 4.69 11.44 21.64
CA ARG A 187 5.84 10.53 21.59
C ARG A 187 5.36 9.15 21.15
N THR A 188 6.14 8.51 20.29
CA THR A 188 5.93 7.12 19.91
C THR A 188 5.97 6.25 21.15
N ASN A 189 4.91 5.47 21.36
CA ASN A 189 4.82 4.52 22.44
C ASN A 189 4.97 3.12 21.86
N PHE A 190 5.85 2.32 22.47
CA PHE A 190 6.15 0.95 22.06
C PHE A 190 5.58 -0.02 23.07
N GLN A 191 4.96 -1.10 22.58
CA GLN A 191 4.44 -2.17 23.39
C GLN A 191 4.82 -3.51 22.78
N ASP A 192 5.24 -4.46 23.62
CA ASP A 192 5.40 -5.85 23.21
C ASP A 192 4.12 -6.64 23.48
N ASN A 193 3.68 -7.40 22.49
CA ASN A 193 2.55 -8.31 22.60
C ASN A 193 2.84 -9.58 21.80
N GLN A 194 2.68 -10.76 22.44
CA GLN A 194 2.92 -12.07 21.82
C GLN A 194 4.30 -12.21 21.15
N GLY A 195 5.36 -11.61 21.74
CA GLY A 195 6.72 -11.67 21.21
C GLY A 195 6.96 -10.75 19.99
N LYS A 196 6.05 -9.82 19.70
CA LYS A 196 6.16 -8.83 18.64
C LYS A 196 6.11 -7.42 19.21
N THR A 197 6.75 -6.47 18.55
CA THR A 197 6.68 -5.05 18.90
C THR A 197 5.62 -4.33 18.08
N PHE A 198 4.78 -3.57 18.79
CA PHE A 198 3.79 -2.66 18.26
C PHE A 198 4.15 -1.23 18.64
N ALA A 199 3.75 -0.28 17.81
CA ALA A 199 3.87 1.15 18.12
C ALA A 199 2.62 1.92 17.73
N ASN A 200 2.33 2.98 18.47
CA ASN A 200 1.40 4.04 18.11
C ASN A 200 2.04 5.42 18.32
N GLN A 201 1.49 6.43 17.65
CA GLN A 201 1.91 7.82 17.82
C GLN A 201 0.71 8.74 17.54
N PRO A 202 -0.15 8.97 18.55
CA PRO A 202 -1.28 9.87 18.40
C PRO A 202 -0.85 11.21 17.79
N THR A 203 -1.49 11.58 16.69
CA THR A 203 -1.19 12.81 15.95
C THR A 203 -2.48 13.56 15.69
N ARG A 204 -2.63 14.73 16.31
CA ARG A 204 -3.77 15.63 16.10
C ARG A 204 -3.46 16.59 14.97
N ILE A 205 -4.36 16.65 13.99
CA ILE A 205 -4.26 17.57 12.86
C ILE A 205 -5.39 18.58 12.99
N ILE A 206 -5.02 19.85 13.11
CA ILE A 206 -5.94 20.99 13.14
C ILE A 206 -5.67 21.83 11.91
N ALA A 207 -6.64 21.93 11.01
CA ALA A 207 -6.53 22.75 9.81
C ALA A 207 -7.64 23.81 9.79
N LYS A 208 -7.23 25.07 9.65
CA LYS A 208 -8.10 26.23 9.49
C LYS A 208 -7.99 26.76 8.08
N GLN A 209 -9.13 26.97 7.43
CA GLN A 209 -9.23 27.54 6.10
C GLN A 209 -10.01 28.85 6.20
N GLY A 210 -9.40 29.97 5.81
CA GLY A 210 -9.99 31.30 5.97
C GLY A 210 -10.33 31.64 7.43
N GLY A 211 -9.58 31.09 8.39
CA GLY A 211 -9.80 31.24 9.83
C GLY A 211 -10.82 30.27 10.46
N ALA A 212 -11.63 29.57 9.66
CA ALA A 212 -12.58 28.57 10.16
C ALA A 212 -11.93 27.18 10.27
N VAL A 213 -12.15 26.47 11.37
CA VAL A 213 -11.68 25.09 11.55
C VAL A 213 -12.45 24.17 10.59
N LYS A 214 -11.72 23.47 9.72
CA LYS A 214 -12.27 22.49 8.76
C LYS A 214 -11.93 21.06 9.13
N LEU A 215 -10.77 20.86 9.76
CA LEU A 215 -10.32 19.57 10.26
C LEU A 215 -9.78 19.76 11.68
N ASP A 216 -10.25 18.95 12.61
CA ASP A 216 -9.70 18.81 13.96
C ASP A 216 -9.93 17.37 14.40
N LYS A 217 -8.93 16.52 14.15
CA LYS A 217 -9.03 15.07 14.41
C LYS A 217 -7.69 14.53 14.88
N THR A 218 -7.75 13.55 15.77
CA THR A 218 -6.59 12.75 16.20
C THR A 218 -6.56 11.45 15.41
N TYR A 219 -5.37 11.14 14.88
CA TYR A 219 -5.08 9.95 14.09
C TYR A 219 -4.00 9.12 14.77
N PHE A 220 -3.82 7.88 14.30
CA PHE A 220 -2.73 6.97 14.68
C PHE A 220 -2.66 6.65 16.18
N SER A 221 -3.82 6.62 16.84
CA SER A 221 -3.94 6.22 18.24
C SER A 221 -3.87 4.69 18.42
N ASP A 222 -4.21 3.93 17.38
CA ASP A 222 -4.18 2.47 17.42
C ASP A 222 -2.75 1.93 17.26
N PHE A 223 -2.47 0.84 17.97
CA PHE A 223 -1.20 0.13 17.86
C PHE A 223 -1.09 -0.62 16.53
N THR A 224 0.09 -0.50 15.92
CA THR A 224 0.42 -1.16 14.65
C THR A 224 1.70 -1.96 14.81
N GLU A 225 1.76 -3.16 14.23
CA GLU A 225 2.97 -4.00 14.28
C GLU A 225 4.13 -3.27 13.57
N VAL A 226 5.27 -3.15 14.27
CA VAL A 226 6.48 -2.53 13.74
C VAL A 226 7.65 -3.50 13.64
N ALA A 227 7.64 -4.59 14.41
CA ALA A 227 8.60 -5.67 14.31
C ALA A 227 7.97 -6.99 14.79
N SER A 228 8.40 -8.10 14.18
CA SER A 228 7.95 -9.45 14.59
C SER A 228 8.82 -10.07 15.69
N VAL A 229 9.60 -9.24 16.38
CA VAL A 229 10.46 -9.57 17.52
C VAL A 229 10.20 -8.54 18.62
N PRO A 230 10.49 -8.84 19.90
CA PRO A 230 10.28 -7.92 21.01
C PRO A 230 11.23 -6.72 21.02
N THR A 231 10.90 -5.68 21.79
CA THR A 231 11.63 -4.38 21.79
C THR A 231 13.09 -4.49 22.23
N ASN A 232 13.44 -5.48 23.04
CA ASN A 232 14.80 -5.74 23.49
C ASN A 232 15.71 -6.32 22.39
N GLU A 233 15.15 -6.78 21.27
CA GLU A 233 15.87 -7.35 20.13
C GLU A 233 16.01 -6.38 18.94
N ILE A 234 15.46 -5.16 19.05
CA ILE A 234 15.48 -4.15 17.98
C ILE A 234 16.28 -2.91 18.38
N ASN A 235 16.81 -2.21 17.37
CA ASN A 235 17.28 -0.84 17.56
C ASN A 235 16.08 0.10 17.68
N LEU A 236 15.68 0.40 18.91
CA LEU A 236 14.49 1.21 19.22
C LEU A 236 14.54 2.60 18.56
N ASN A 237 15.69 3.28 18.60
CA ASN A 237 15.84 4.62 18.00
C ASN A 237 15.67 4.58 16.47
N ALA A 238 16.26 3.60 15.81
CA ALA A 238 16.10 3.43 14.36
C ALA A 238 14.64 3.10 13.99
N GLN A 239 13.97 2.28 14.79
CA GLN A 239 12.56 1.93 14.57
C GLN A 239 11.62 3.10 14.84
N GLU A 240 11.88 3.90 15.87
CA GLU A 240 11.16 5.12 16.19
C GLU A 240 11.28 6.15 15.05
N LYS A 241 12.50 6.35 14.53
CA LYS A 241 12.74 7.22 13.36
C LYS A 241 11.97 6.76 12.12
N ARG A 242 11.98 5.47 11.82
CA ARG A 242 11.22 4.89 10.69
C ARG A 242 9.71 5.02 10.91
N TYR A 243 9.24 4.83 12.14
CA TYR A 243 7.84 4.98 12.48
C TYR A 243 7.38 6.43 12.31
N LEU A 244 8.14 7.40 12.84
CA LEU A 244 7.89 8.82 12.68
C LEU A 244 7.80 9.22 11.19
N GLN A 245 8.73 8.78 10.35
CA GLN A 245 8.68 9.07 8.92
C GLN A 245 7.40 8.53 8.26
N ARG A 246 6.99 7.29 8.61
CA ARG A 246 5.72 6.72 8.14
C ARG A 246 4.51 7.54 8.58
N MET A 247 4.52 8.05 9.81
CA MET A 247 3.43 8.90 10.32
C MET A 247 3.40 10.27 9.61
N MET A 248 4.56 10.84 9.30
CA MET A 248 4.66 12.07 8.51
C MET A 248 4.10 11.88 7.09
N ASP A 249 4.45 10.78 6.42
CA ASP A 249 3.92 10.47 5.09
C ASP A 249 2.39 10.30 5.10
N ARG A 250 1.85 9.58 6.10
CA ARG A 250 0.41 9.41 6.27
C ARG A 250 -0.29 10.74 6.58
N THR A 251 0.31 11.56 7.44
CA THR A 251 -0.19 12.90 7.78
C THR A 251 -0.27 13.78 6.53
N ARG A 252 0.79 13.78 5.70
CA ARG A 252 0.79 14.48 4.41
C ARG A 252 -0.34 13.99 3.50
N ASN A 253 -0.57 12.69 3.41
CA ASN A 253 -1.65 12.15 2.57
C ASN A 253 -3.03 12.61 3.06
N ILE A 254 -3.30 12.54 4.38
CA ILE A 254 -4.56 13.02 4.97
C ILE A 254 -4.76 14.52 4.65
N ILE A 255 -3.72 15.33 4.80
CA ILE A 255 -3.79 16.76 4.46
C ILE A 255 -4.09 16.96 2.97
N ASN A 256 -3.43 16.21 2.08
CA ASN A 256 -3.65 16.31 0.64
C ASN A 256 -5.01 15.79 0.19
N GLU A 257 -5.59 14.79 0.87
CA GLU A 257 -6.95 14.34 0.61
C GLU A 257 -7.98 15.39 1.01
N ASN A 258 -7.74 16.09 2.12
CA ASN A 258 -8.69 17.07 2.65
C ASN A 258 -8.56 18.46 2.00
N PHE A 259 -7.35 18.87 1.59
CA PHE A 259 -7.07 20.24 1.12
C PHE A 259 -6.25 20.31 -0.17
N GLY A 260 -5.51 19.26 -0.52
CA GLY A 260 -4.62 19.25 -1.68
C GLY A 260 -5.35 18.98 -3.00
N TYR A 261 -4.95 19.69 -4.04
CA TYR A 261 -5.36 19.42 -5.41
C TYR A 261 -4.37 18.44 -6.04
N GLN A 262 -4.80 17.18 -6.20
CA GLN A 262 -3.91 16.08 -6.60
C GLN A 262 -4.06 15.72 -8.08
N THR A 263 -2.95 15.38 -8.73
CA THR A 263 -2.96 14.88 -10.10
C THR A 263 -3.25 13.39 -10.11
N ILE A 264 -4.35 12.99 -10.74
CA ILE A 264 -4.64 11.60 -11.07
C ILE A 264 -4.19 11.36 -12.52
N ASN A 265 -3.26 10.42 -12.70
CA ASN A 265 -2.98 9.87 -14.02
C ASN A 265 -3.94 8.71 -14.26
N SER A 266 -4.82 8.84 -15.23
CA SER A 266 -5.83 7.84 -15.56
C SER A 266 -5.58 7.27 -16.95
N THR A 267 -6.08 6.06 -17.19
CA THR A 267 -6.03 5.40 -18.48
C THR A 267 -7.36 4.76 -18.80
N VAL A 268 -7.82 4.88 -20.05
CA VAL A 268 -9.04 4.25 -20.52
C VAL A 268 -8.78 3.49 -21.81
N THR A 269 -9.33 2.28 -21.92
CA THR A 269 -9.33 1.52 -23.17
C THR A 269 -10.61 1.83 -23.93
N LEU A 270 -10.50 2.57 -25.04
CA LEU A 270 -11.63 2.82 -25.92
C LEU A 270 -11.52 1.97 -27.17
N SER A 271 -12.66 1.48 -27.62
CA SER A 271 -12.78 0.71 -28.84
C SER A 271 -13.27 1.61 -29.97
N THR A 272 -13.10 1.17 -31.23
CA THR A 272 -13.70 1.82 -32.40
C THR A 272 -13.94 0.78 -33.49
N VAL A 273 -14.97 0.97 -34.31
CA VAL A 273 -15.26 0.09 -35.45
C VAL A 273 -14.52 0.60 -36.68
N LYS A 274 -13.91 -0.31 -37.44
CA LYS A 274 -13.24 0.04 -38.69
C LYS A 274 -14.26 0.62 -39.67
N ASN A 275 -14.08 1.89 -40.04
CA ASN A 275 -14.99 2.59 -40.91
C ASN A 275 -14.58 2.53 -42.39
N LYS A 276 -15.58 2.40 -43.26
CA LYS A 276 -15.47 2.53 -44.73
C LYS A 276 -16.54 3.48 -45.31
N GLY A 277 -17.21 4.26 -44.45
CA GLY A 277 -18.30 5.18 -44.77
C GLY A 277 -19.62 4.87 -44.03
N GLU A 278 -19.77 3.69 -43.42
CA GLU A 278 -21.01 3.27 -42.75
C GLU A 278 -21.09 3.73 -41.28
N TYR A 279 -19.95 4.06 -40.67
CA TYR A 279 -19.81 4.36 -39.24
C TYR A 279 -19.18 5.74 -38.99
N ASP A 280 -19.44 6.71 -39.89
CA ASP A 280 -18.90 8.06 -39.82
C ASP A 280 -19.26 8.77 -38.50
N ASP A 281 -20.45 8.49 -37.96
CA ASP A 281 -20.90 9.02 -36.67
C ASP A 281 -20.09 8.45 -35.50
N LEU A 282 -19.79 7.15 -35.52
CA LEU A 282 -18.95 6.49 -34.52
C LEU A 282 -17.48 6.88 -34.61
N GLU A 283 -16.94 7.05 -35.82
CA GLU A 283 -15.58 7.56 -36.03
C GLU A 283 -15.47 8.99 -35.51
N LYS A 284 -16.44 9.85 -35.85
CA LYS A 284 -16.52 11.22 -35.33
C LYS A 284 -16.61 11.23 -33.80
N ALA A 285 -17.48 10.40 -33.21
CA ALA A 285 -17.61 10.27 -31.77
C ALA A 285 -16.29 9.87 -31.10
N TYR A 286 -15.61 8.87 -31.67
CA TYR A 286 -14.30 8.42 -31.19
C TYR A 286 -13.25 9.54 -31.23
N ILE A 287 -13.17 10.29 -32.33
CA ILE A 287 -12.25 11.43 -32.45
C ILE A 287 -12.54 12.50 -31.40
N TYR A 288 -13.83 12.84 -31.19
CA TYR A 288 -14.23 13.80 -30.16
C TYR A 288 -13.79 13.34 -28.78
N VAL A 289 -14.04 12.09 -28.41
CA VAL A 289 -13.69 11.59 -27.07
C VAL A 289 -12.18 11.52 -26.89
N THR A 290 -11.47 10.85 -27.80
CA THR A 290 -10.02 10.61 -27.68
C THR A 290 -9.20 11.90 -27.70
N THR A 291 -9.54 12.83 -28.61
CA THR A 291 -8.83 14.11 -28.72
C THR A 291 -9.01 14.95 -27.47
N ASN A 292 -10.21 14.98 -26.90
CA ASN A 292 -10.48 15.79 -25.72
C ASN A 292 -9.96 15.16 -24.43
N LEU A 293 -9.94 13.82 -24.32
CA LEU A 293 -9.23 13.13 -23.22
C LEU A 293 -7.75 13.52 -23.19
N LYS A 294 -7.08 13.50 -24.36
CA LYS A 294 -5.65 13.87 -24.49
C LYS A 294 -5.37 15.35 -24.17
N LYS A 295 -6.39 16.22 -24.17
CA LYS A 295 -6.29 17.64 -23.82
C LYS A 295 -6.43 17.92 -22.32
N LEU A 296 -6.97 16.97 -21.55
CA LEU A 296 -7.16 17.14 -20.12
C LEU A 296 -5.82 17.27 -19.40
N GLN A 297 -5.73 18.25 -18.51
CA GLN A 297 -4.57 18.50 -17.67
C GLN A 297 -5.00 18.57 -16.21
N ALA A 298 -4.19 18.06 -15.30
CA ALA A 298 -4.42 18.21 -13.87
C ALA A 298 -4.05 19.62 -13.39
N LYS A 299 -4.86 20.60 -13.78
CA LYS A 299 -4.74 22.02 -13.42
C LYS A 299 -6.10 22.55 -13.00
N SER A 300 -6.13 23.25 -11.87
CA SER A 300 -7.36 23.87 -11.38
C SER A 300 -7.80 25.01 -12.28
N ASP A 301 -9.11 25.14 -12.46
CA ASP A 301 -9.74 26.24 -13.19
C ASP A 301 -9.17 26.43 -14.60
N TYR A 302 -8.64 25.36 -15.17
CA TYR A 302 -8.04 25.36 -16.49
C TYR A 302 -9.15 25.38 -17.54
N ALA A 303 -9.45 26.55 -18.08
CA ALA A 303 -10.52 26.74 -19.07
C ALA A 303 -10.51 25.71 -20.22
N PRO A 304 -9.36 25.26 -20.75
CA PRO A 304 -9.34 24.20 -21.75
C PRO A 304 -9.89 22.85 -21.29
N ASN A 305 -9.84 22.51 -20.00
CA ASN A 305 -10.49 21.29 -19.48
C ASN A 305 -12.01 21.37 -19.62
N LYS A 306 -12.62 22.51 -19.28
CA LYS A 306 -14.07 22.69 -19.43
C LYS A 306 -14.49 22.51 -20.90
N VAL A 307 -13.78 23.17 -21.81
CA VAL A 307 -14.02 23.05 -23.26
C VAL A 307 -13.77 21.62 -23.75
N ALA A 308 -12.76 20.92 -23.23
CA ALA A 308 -12.50 19.53 -23.56
C ALA A 308 -13.64 18.62 -23.09
N MET A 309 -14.14 18.78 -21.86
CA MET A 309 -15.26 18.03 -21.32
C MET A 309 -16.55 18.27 -22.12
N GLU A 310 -16.87 19.53 -22.45
CA GLU A 310 -18.02 19.88 -23.29
C GLU A 310 -17.93 19.24 -24.69
N ASN A 311 -16.76 19.25 -25.31
CA ASN A 311 -16.57 18.61 -26.62
C ASN A 311 -16.51 17.08 -26.54
N MET A 312 -16.05 16.52 -25.44
CA MET A 312 -16.11 15.09 -25.17
C MET A 312 -17.56 14.63 -25.04
N GLN A 313 -18.41 15.43 -24.37
CA GLN A 313 -19.84 15.16 -24.24
C GLN A 313 -20.52 15.03 -25.61
N LYS A 314 -20.14 15.85 -26.60
CA LYS A 314 -20.65 15.70 -27.99
C LYS A 314 -20.35 14.32 -28.58
N GLY A 315 -19.20 13.73 -28.28
CA GLY A 315 -18.85 12.38 -28.70
C GLY A 315 -19.66 11.32 -27.94
N ILE A 316 -19.85 11.49 -26.64
CA ILE A 316 -20.71 10.64 -25.80
C ILE A 316 -22.16 10.67 -26.31
N ASP A 317 -22.67 11.84 -26.67
CA ASP A 317 -24.04 12.02 -27.18
C ASP A 317 -24.23 11.33 -28.53
N LEU A 318 -23.20 11.32 -29.39
CA LEU A 318 -23.21 10.54 -30.63
C LEU A 318 -23.27 9.03 -30.35
N TRP A 319 -22.49 8.52 -29.38
CA TRP A 319 -22.59 7.12 -28.96
C TRP A 319 -23.99 6.77 -28.45
N LYS A 320 -24.58 7.63 -27.62
CA LYS A 320 -25.96 7.47 -27.12
C LYS A 320 -26.98 7.46 -28.26
N ALA A 321 -26.86 8.39 -29.20
CA ALA A 321 -27.75 8.47 -30.36
C ALA A 321 -27.61 7.26 -31.31
N VAL A 322 -26.44 6.61 -31.33
CA VAL A 322 -26.27 5.36 -32.08
C VAL A 322 -26.85 4.17 -31.32
N LEU A 323 -26.72 4.11 -29.99
CA LEU A 323 -27.33 3.05 -29.18
C LEU A 323 -28.84 2.93 -29.43
N THR A 324 -29.55 4.05 -29.59
CA THR A 324 -31.00 4.01 -29.90
C THR A 324 -31.33 3.44 -31.28
N LYS A 325 -30.34 3.33 -32.19
CA LYS A 325 -30.49 2.76 -33.54
C LYS A 325 -30.08 1.29 -33.60
N VAL A 326 -29.53 0.73 -32.51
CA VAL A 326 -29.03 -0.64 -32.51
C VAL A 326 -30.20 -1.61 -32.59
N ASN A 327 -30.14 -2.50 -33.58
CA ASN A 327 -31.05 -3.63 -33.69
C ASN A 327 -30.36 -4.87 -33.10
N TYR A 328 -30.74 -5.23 -31.87
CA TYR A 328 -30.19 -6.37 -31.15
C TYR A 328 -30.62 -7.73 -31.73
N ASN A 329 -31.73 -7.75 -32.49
CA ASN A 329 -32.28 -8.97 -33.07
C ASN A 329 -31.74 -9.27 -34.47
N ASP A 330 -31.22 -8.27 -35.19
CA ASP A 330 -30.68 -8.42 -36.54
C ASP A 330 -29.15 -8.33 -36.56
N LYS A 331 -28.50 -9.48 -36.73
CA LYS A 331 -27.04 -9.59 -36.83
C LYS A 331 -26.46 -8.93 -38.10
N LYS A 332 -27.28 -8.75 -39.14
CA LYS A 332 -26.87 -8.13 -40.41
C LYS A 332 -27.11 -6.63 -40.45
N ALA A 333 -27.82 -6.08 -39.47
CA ALA A 333 -27.98 -4.63 -39.35
C ALA A 333 -26.61 -3.95 -39.23
N VAL A 334 -26.49 -2.77 -39.84
CA VAL A 334 -25.27 -1.94 -39.73
C VAL A 334 -24.97 -1.67 -38.25
N TYR A 335 -25.98 -1.27 -37.48
CA TYR A 335 -25.92 -1.14 -36.03
C TYR A 335 -26.56 -2.36 -35.38
N ASN A 336 -25.77 -3.40 -35.12
CA ASN A 336 -26.23 -4.66 -34.52
C ASN A 336 -25.76 -4.80 -33.05
N GLN A 337 -26.08 -5.94 -32.43
CA GLN A 337 -25.66 -6.30 -31.07
C GLN A 337 -24.16 -6.11 -30.78
N LYS A 338 -23.27 -6.29 -31.77
CA LYS A 338 -21.82 -6.14 -31.58
C LYS A 338 -21.43 -4.67 -31.45
N ILE A 339 -22.09 -3.79 -32.19
CA ILE A 339 -21.95 -2.32 -32.02
C ILE A 339 -22.54 -1.89 -30.67
N GLY A 340 -23.67 -2.46 -30.26
CA GLY A 340 -24.27 -2.21 -28.94
C GLY A 340 -23.32 -2.56 -27.79
N GLU A 341 -22.78 -3.79 -27.78
CA GLU A 341 -21.77 -4.25 -26.81
C GLU A 341 -20.62 -3.24 -26.72
N TYR A 342 -20.03 -2.94 -27.88
CA TYR A 342 -18.93 -2.00 -28.01
C TYR A 342 -19.20 -0.64 -27.35
N LEU A 343 -20.36 -0.05 -27.64
CA LEU A 343 -20.73 1.27 -27.14
C LEU A 343 -20.94 1.27 -25.63
N TYR A 344 -21.62 0.26 -25.09
CA TYR A 344 -21.78 0.12 -23.64
C TYR A 344 -20.43 -0.01 -22.93
N PHE A 345 -19.52 -0.85 -23.42
CA PHE A 345 -18.19 -0.96 -22.82
C PHE A 345 -17.41 0.36 -22.89
N ASN A 346 -17.50 1.11 -24.00
CA ASN A 346 -16.87 2.43 -24.08
C ASN A 346 -17.44 3.41 -23.05
N LEU A 347 -18.76 3.49 -22.91
CA LEU A 347 -19.44 4.38 -21.97
C LEU A 347 -19.11 4.02 -20.51
N ILE A 348 -19.15 2.74 -20.14
CA ILE A 348 -18.81 2.27 -18.80
C ILE A 348 -17.35 2.59 -18.47
N ARG A 349 -16.42 2.18 -19.34
CA ARG A 349 -14.97 2.40 -19.13
C ARG A 349 -14.63 3.89 -19.03
N LEU A 350 -15.22 4.72 -19.88
CA LEU A 350 -14.99 6.16 -19.87
C LEU A 350 -15.47 6.80 -18.57
N ASN A 351 -16.71 6.49 -18.15
CA ASN A 351 -17.25 7.06 -16.92
C ASN A 351 -16.47 6.62 -15.68
N ILE A 352 -16.07 5.35 -15.59
CA ILE A 352 -15.16 4.89 -14.51
C ILE A 352 -13.85 5.65 -14.55
N ALA A 353 -13.22 5.80 -15.72
CA ALA A 353 -11.94 6.47 -15.85
C ALA A 353 -12.00 7.97 -15.51
N LEU A 354 -13.19 8.58 -15.63
CA LEU A 354 -13.50 9.96 -15.23
C LEU A 354 -13.96 10.10 -13.78
N GLY A 355 -14.17 8.98 -13.05
CA GLY A 355 -14.69 8.98 -11.68
C GLY A 355 -16.22 9.13 -11.56
N ASN A 356 -16.95 9.04 -12.68
CA ASN A 356 -18.41 9.15 -12.73
C ASN A 356 -19.08 7.79 -12.50
N TYR A 357 -18.90 7.19 -11.32
CA TYR A 357 -19.33 5.81 -11.04
C TYR A 357 -20.85 5.61 -11.16
N GLN A 358 -21.66 6.59 -10.76
CA GLN A 358 -23.13 6.53 -10.90
C GLN A 358 -23.58 6.44 -12.37
N GLU A 359 -22.95 7.23 -13.25
CA GLU A 359 -23.26 7.21 -14.68
C GLU A 359 -22.73 5.92 -15.34
N ALA A 360 -21.60 5.38 -14.85
CA ALA A 360 -21.11 4.08 -15.28
C ALA A 360 -22.07 2.94 -14.89
N GLU A 361 -22.61 2.97 -13.66
CA GLU A 361 -23.59 2.00 -13.16
C GLU A 361 -24.87 2.01 -14.02
N LYS A 362 -25.33 3.20 -14.43
CA LYS A 362 -26.48 3.30 -15.33
C LYS A 362 -26.27 2.53 -16.64
N TYR A 363 -25.14 2.73 -17.32
CA TYR A 363 -24.86 1.99 -18.57
C TYR A 363 -24.58 0.51 -18.35
N LEU A 364 -24.06 0.13 -17.18
CA LEU A 364 -23.93 -1.26 -16.78
C LEU A 364 -25.31 -1.93 -16.67
N ASN A 365 -26.25 -1.29 -16.00
CA ASN A 365 -27.62 -1.80 -15.85
C ASN A 365 -28.32 -1.89 -17.22
N GLU A 366 -28.20 -0.85 -18.06
CA GLU A 366 -28.72 -0.88 -19.44
C GLU A 366 -28.10 -2.03 -20.26
N LEU A 367 -26.78 -2.25 -20.18
CA LEU A 367 -26.13 -3.38 -20.83
C LEU A 367 -26.67 -4.72 -20.32
N GLN A 368 -26.87 -4.86 -19.01
CA GLN A 368 -27.38 -6.08 -18.37
C GLN A 368 -28.77 -6.46 -18.88
N GLU A 369 -29.66 -5.49 -19.10
CA GLU A 369 -30.97 -5.71 -19.73
C GLU A 369 -30.84 -6.30 -21.15
N HIS A 370 -29.79 -5.92 -21.88
CA HIS A 370 -29.52 -6.40 -23.23
C HIS A 370 -28.66 -7.67 -23.30
N LEU A 371 -28.18 -8.23 -22.19
CA LEU A 371 -27.36 -9.46 -22.21
C LEU A 371 -28.12 -10.70 -22.70
N VAL A 372 -29.45 -10.65 -22.73
CA VAL A 372 -30.28 -11.69 -23.35
C VAL A 372 -30.03 -11.75 -24.86
N ASP A 373 -29.79 -10.59 -25.48
CA ASP A 373 -29.60 -10.46 -26.92
C ASP A 373 -28.11 -10.37 -27.31
N ILE A 374 -27.28 -9.78 -26.43
CA ILE A 374 -25.84 -9.62 -26.60
C ILE A 374 -25.10 -10.85 -26.06
N LYS A 375 -24.52 -11.63 -26.97
CA LYS A 375 -23.64 -12.76 -26.60
C LYS A 375 -22.21 -12.30 -26.37
N LEU A 376 -21.90 -11.99 -25.11
CA LEU A 376 -20.54 -11.64 -24.69
C LEU A 376 -19.57 -12.81 -24.87
N SER A 377 -18.36 -12.50 -25.33
CA SER A 377 -17.24 -13.46 -25.32
C SER A 377 -16.78 -13.77 -23.89
N TYR A 378 -15.93 -14.78 -23.72
CA TYR A 378 -15.34 -15.08 -22.42
C TYR A 378 -14.59 -13.88 -21.83
N ASP A 379 -13.75 -13.22 -22.65
CA ASP A 379 -12.97 -12.06 -22.24
C ASP A 379 -13.86 -10.86 -21.89
N ALA A 380 -14.93 -10.64 -22.66
CA ALA A 380 -15.88 -9.57 -22.39
C ALA A 380 -16.64 -9.81 -21.08
N ASN A 381 -17.02 -11.05 -20.77
CA ASN A 381 -17.63 -11.40 -19.48
C ASN A 381 -16.67 -11.16 -18.30
N LEU A 382 -15.40 -11.55 -18.45
CA LEU A 382 -14.39 -11.32 -17.42
C LEU A 382 -14.14 -9.83 -17.21
N GLU A 383 -14.13 -9.06 -18.29
CA GLU A 383 -14.02 -7.61 -18.23
C GLU A 383 -15.23 -6.96 -17.54
N LEU A 384 -16.45 -7.38 -17.89
CA LEU A 384 -17.68 -6.87 -17.28
C LEU A 384 -17.64 -7.02 -15.76
N LYS A 385 -17.27 -8.21 -15.26
CA LYS A 385 -17.10 -8.47 -13.81
C LYS A 385 -16.11 -7.51 -13.14
N ARG A 386 -14.99 -7.23 -13.80
CA ARG A 386 -13.99 -6.27 -13.28
C ARG A 386 -14.52 -4.83 -13.28
N LEU A 387 -15.38 -4.47 -14.23
CA LEU A 387 -16.02 -3.15 -14.28
C LEU A 387 -17.07 -3.04 -13.17
N GLU A 388 -17.88 -4.09 -12.95
CA GLU A 388 -18.84 -4.20 -11.83
C GLU A 388 -18.15 -4.03 -10.48
N GLU A 389 -17.08 -4.78 -10.22
CA GLU A 389 -16.29 -4.64 -8.99
C GLU A 389 -15.75 -3.22 -8.80
N LYS A 390 -15.34 -2.54 -9.87
CA LYS A 390 -14.87 -1.15 -9.76
C LYS A 390 -16.00 -0.18 -9.45
N ILE A 391 -17.19 -0.39 -10.03
CA ILE A 391 -18.36 0.46 -9.81
C ILE A 391 -18.85 0.30 -8.37
N TYR A 392 -19.01 -0.92 -7.86
CA TYR A 392 -19.62 -1.14 -6.54
C TYR A 392 -18.68 -0.88 -5.35
N ASN A 393 -17.38 -0.75 -5.58
CA ASN A 393 -16.39 -0.46 -4.54
C ASN A 393 -16.01 1.03 -4.43
N ASN A 394 -16.63 1.92 -5.21
CA ASN A 394 -16.41 3.37 -5.17
C ASN A 394 -17.76 4.10 -5.09
#